data_AF-G4Y628-F1
#
_entry.id   AF-G4Y628-F1
#
_cell.length_a   1.000
_cell.length_b   1.000
_cell.length_c   1.000
_cell.angle_alpha   90.00
_cell.angle_beta   90.00
_cell.angle_gamma   90.00
#
_symmetry.space_group_name_H-M   'P 1'
#
loop_
_entity.id
_entity.type
_entity.pdbx_description
1 polymer ?
#
loop_
_entity_poly.entity_id
_entity_poly.type
_entity_poly.pdbx_seq_one_letter_code
_entity_poly.pdbx_strand_id
1 'polypeptide(L)'
;MATVAAKSATAAIGAGQKNMVGGGLSSTVPPRSSTVNPKDPHVIQIAQFAVANYNAKAGTTVVWLNVEYGFWWIDDDTYYMLAIKTQDLTGTHCDVALVREISESNGTYSLKWYNHNNK
;
A
#
# COMPACT_ATOMS: atom_id res chain seq x y z
N MET A 1 -22.82 29.16 -35.61
CA MET A 1 -22.94 27.92 -34.82
C MET A 1 -21.54 27.55 -34.34
N ALA A 2 -21.39 27.29 -33.04
CA ALA A 2 -20.13 27.38 -32.31
C ALA A 2 -19.16 26.21 -32.55
N THR A 3 -17.90 26.53 -32.81
CA THR A 3 -16.76 25.60 -32.75
C THR A 3 -16.16 25.68 -31.35
N VAL A 4 -16.18 24.59 -30.59
CA VAL A 4 -15.51 24.49 -29.28
C VAL A 4 -14.18 23.77 -29.48
N ALA A 5 -13.09 24.51 -29.33
CA ALA A 5 -11.73 23.98 -29.27
C ALA A 5 -11.46 23.42 -27.86
N ALA A 6 -11.14 22.13 -27.76
CA ALA A 6 -10.67 21.53 -26.52
C ALA A 6 -9.20 21.92 -26.28
N LYS A 7 -8.97 22.71 -25.21
CA LYS A 7 -7.64 23.10 -24.75
C LYS A 7 -6.93 21.92 -24.09
N SER A 8 -5.74 21.58 -24.60
CA SER A 8 -4.75 20.73 -23.95
C SER A 8 -4.32 21.31 -22.60
N ALA A 9 -4.27 20.47 -21.56
CA ALA A 9 -3.68 20.81 -20.27
C ALA A 9 -2.40 19.99 -20.06
N THR A 10 -1.26 20.64 -20.29
CA THR A 10 0.06 20.17 -19.85
C THR A 10 0.19 20.50 -18.36
N ALA A 11 0.21 19.48 -17.50
CA ALA A 11 0.49 19.67 -16.08
C ALA A 11 2.00 19.79 -15.85
N ALA A 12 2.42 20.89 -15.23
CA ALA A 12 3.80 21.19 -14.87
C ALA A 12 4.30 20.23 -13.78
N ILE A 13 5.49 19.65 -14.01
CA ILE A 13 6.24 18.86 -13.04
C ILE A 13 6.98 19.84 -12.14
N GLY A 14 6.50 20.02 -10.91
CA GLY A 14 7.05 20.98 -9.96
C GLY A 14 7.24 20.39 -8.57
N ALA A 15 8.48 20.45 -8.10
CA ALA A 15 8.95 20.41 -6.72
C ALA A 15 9.12 19.04 -6.00
N GLY A 16 10.28 18.42 -6.23
CA GLY A 16 11.30 18.26 -5.19
C GLY A 16 11.10 17.21 -4.08
N GLN A 17 11.42 15.95 -4.36
CA GLN A 17 11.74 14.97 -3.31
C GLN A 17 13.23 15.09 -2.94
N LYS A 18 13.51 15.66 -1.77
CA LYS A 18 14.86 15.73 -1.19
C LYS A 18 15.19 14.40 -0.53
N ASN A 19 15.91 13.52 -1.22
CA ASN A 19 16.51 12.33 -0.62
C ASN A 19 17.67 12.77 0.29
N MET A 20 17.45 12.77 1.59
CA MET A 20 18.49 12.94 2.59
C MET A 20 19.34 11.66 2.62
N VAL A 21 20.57 11.72 2.12
CA VAL A 21 21.60 10.69 2.35
C VAL A 21 22.68 11.34 3.20
N GLY A 22 22.80 10.92 4.46
CA GLY A 22 23.85 11.33 5.37
C GLY A 22 24.32 10.15 6.23
N GLY A 23 25.61 9.82 6.11
CA GLY A 23 26.46 9.37 7.23
C GLY A 23 26.51 7.88 7.61
N GLY A 24 27.56 7.20 7.14
CA GLY A 24 28.54 6.47 7.98
C GLY A 24 28.14 5.27 8.89
N LEU A 25 28.74 4.12 8.55
CA LEU A 25 29.20 3.01 9.42
C LEU A 25 28.18 2.04 10.05
N SER A 26 27.97 0.88 9.38
CA SER A 26 28.17 -0.48 9.91
C SER A 26 27.46 -1.50 8.99
N SER A 27 28.13 -2.62 8.71
CA SER A 27 27.73 -3.66 7.76
C SER A 27 26.58 -4.54 8.27
N THR A 28 25.37 -3.98 8.27
CA THR A 28 24.07 -4.66 8.20
C THR A 28 23.11 -3.62 7.67
N VAL A 29 23.05 -3.47 6.34
CA VAL A 29 22.12 -2.53 5.71
C VAL A 29 20.73 -3.16 5.85
N PRO A 30 19.82 -2.64 6.71
CA PRO A 30 18.43 -3.09 6.66
C PRO A 30 17.91 -2.86 5.24
N PRO A 31 17.00 -3.71 4.73
CA PRO A 31 16.46 -3.54 3.40
C PRO A 31 15.95 -2.11 3.25
N ARG A 32 16.26 -1.47 2.11
CA ARG A 32 15.85 -0.08 1.86
C ARG A 32 14.34 -0.02 1.89
N SER A 33 13.79 0.44 3.00
CA SER A 33 12.35 0.66 3.14
C SER A 33 11.99 2.06 2.66
N SER A 34 10.88 2.17 1.95
CA SER A 34 10.30 3.43 1.51
C SER A 34 8.83 3.51 1.89
N THR A 35 8.32 4.72 2.12
CA THR A 35 6.90 4.93 2.39
C THR A 35 6.07 4.65 1.13
N VAL A 36 4.91 4.01 1.29
CA VAL A 36 3.96 3.85 0.19
C VAL A 36 3.22 5.15 -0.06
N ASN A 37 2.71 5.33 -1.28
CA ASN A 37 1.68 6.33 -1.56
C ASN A 37 0.29 5.68 -1.37
N PRO A 38 -0.52 6.08 -0.38
CA PRO A 38 -1.81 5.44 -0.11
C PRO A 38 -2.84 5.57 -1.23
N LYS A 39 -2.65 6.52 -2.15
CA LYS A 39 -3.52 6.74 -3.32
C LYS A 39 -3.02 6.03 -4.57
N ASP A 40 -1.89 5.33 -4.48
CA ASP A 40 -1.36 4.56 -5.59
C ASP A 40 -2.29 3.37 -5.89
N PRO A 41 -2.75 3.19 -7.15
CA PRO A 41 -3.62 2.09 -7.53
C PRO A 41 -3.04 0.70 -7.17
N HIS A 42 -1.72 0.53 -7.25
CA HIS A 42 -1.05 -0.72 -6.89
C HIS A 42 -1.15 -1.00 -5.39
N VAL A 43 -0.90 0.01 -4.57
CA VAL A 43 -1.01 -0.08 -3.11
C VAL A 43 -2.46 -0.34 -2.67
N ILE A 44 -3.43 0.28 -3.34
CA ILE A 44 -4.86 0.03 -3.12
C ILE A 44 -5.20 -1.43 -3.44
N GLN A 45 -4.72 -1.95 -4.57
CA GLN A 45 -4.95 -3.34 -4.97
C GLN A 45 -4.38 -4.33 -3.96
N ILE A 46 -3.17 -4.08 -3.45
CA ILE A 46 -2.53 -4.91 -2.41
C ILE A 46 -3.35 -4.88 -1.11
N ALA A 47 -3.85 -3.72 -0.70
CA ALA A 47 -4.68 -3.59 0.49
C ALA A 47 -6.03 -4.33 0.34
N GLN A 48 -6.69 -4.20 -0.81
CA GLN A 48 -7.93 -4.92 -1.11
C GLN A 48 -7.72 -6.43 -1.12
N PHE A 49 -6.61 -6.90 -1.70
CA PHE A 49 -6.21 -8.30 -1.65
C PHE A 49 -6.05 -8.79 -0.21
N ALA A 50 -5.40 -8.02 0.65
CA ALA A 50 -5.19 -8.39 2.05
C ALA A 50 -6.52 -8.57 2.80
N VAL A 51 -7.45 -7.61 2.67
CA VAL A 51 -8.78 -7.67 3.32
C VAL A 51 -9.59 -8.85 2.79
N ALA A 52 -9.61 -9.06 1.47
CA ALA A 52 -10.33 -10.18 0.86
C ALA A 52 -9.78 -11.54 1.34
N ASN A 53 -8.44 -11.68 1.40
CA ASN A 53 -7.80 -12.92 1.86
C ASN A 53 -8.03 -13.17 3.36
N TYR A 54 -8.02 -12.11 4.18
CA TYR A 54 -8.37 -12.19 5.59
C TYR A 54 -9.83 -12.65 5.77
N ASN A 55 -10.79 -12.02 5.08
CA ASN A 55 -12.20 -12.40 5.14
C ASN A 55 -12.42 -13.87 4.77
N ALA A 56 -11.78 -14.34 3.70
CA ALA A 56 -11.88 -15.74 3.26
C ALA A 56 -11.33 -16.73 4.30
N LYS A 57 -10.27 -16.36 5.05
CA LYS A 57 -9.64 -17.21 6.07
C LYS A 57 -10.34 -17.15 7.43
N ALA A 58 -10.78 -15.97 7.85
CA ALA A 58 -11.37 -15.73 9.16
C ALA A 58 -12.90 -15.92 9.17
N GLY A 59 -13.54 -16.05 8.00
CA GLY A 59 -15.00 -16.11 7.90
C GLY A 59 -15.68 -14.78 8.23
N THR A 60 -14.98 -13.67 8.01
CA THR A 60 -15.47 -12.30 8.31
C THR A 60 -15.97 -11.60 7.06
N THR A 61 -16.70 -10.50 7.24
CA THR A 61 -17.23 -9.66 6.15
C THR A 61 -16.80 -8.20 6.31
N VAL A 62 -15.52 -7.99 6.61
CA VAL A 62 -14.94 -6.66 6.81
C VAL A 62 -14.82 -5.95 5.46
N VAL A 63 -15.26 -4.69 5.39
CA VAL A 63 -15.21 -3.86 4.20
C VAL A 63 -13.94 -3.00 4.21
N TRP A 64 -13.21 -2.98 3.09
CA TRP A 64 -12.07 -2.07 2.91
C TRP A 64 -12.56 -0.63 2.66
N LEU A 65 -11.94 0.35 3.33
CA LEU A 65 -12.24 1.78 3.13
C LEU A 65 -11.10 2.51 2.41
N ASN A 66 -9.91 2.53 3.01
CA ASN A 66 -8.73 3.20 2.45
C ASN A 66 -7.44 2.70 3.08
N VAL A 67 -6.31 3.07 2.47
CA VAL A 67 -4.98 2.96 3.10
C VAL A 67 -4.68 4.29 3.79
N GLU A 68 -4.23 4.24 5.04
CA GLU A 68 -3.83 5.45 5.79
C GLU A 68 -2.33 5.71 5.61
N TYR A 69 -1.53 4.66 5.77
CA TYR A 69 -0.09 4.72 5.74
C TYR A 69 0.49 3.32 5.47
N GLY A 70 1.76 3.27 5.10
CA GLY A 70 2.46 2.00 4.95
C GLY A 70 3.89 2.19 4.49
N PHE A 71 4.62 1.09 4.48
CA PHE A 71 5.99 1.03 3.98
C PHE A 71 6.17 -0.23 3.16
N TRP A 72 7.07 -0.12 2.19
CA TRP A 72 7.48 -1.23 1.36
C TRP A 72 8.99 -1.36 1.39
N TRP A 73 9.49 -2.58 1.19
CA TRP A 73 10.92 -2.86 1.09
C TRP A 73 11.15 -4.04 0.16
N ILE A 74 12.35 -4.08 -0.41
CA ILE A 74 12.81 -5.17 -1.27
C ILE A 74 13.76 -6.05 -0.44
N ASP A 75 13.52 -7.34 -0.50
CA ASP A 75 14.45 -8.39 -0.09
C ASP A 75 14.59 -9.37 -1.27
N ASP A 76 14.29 -10.67 -1.11
CA ASP A 76 14.11 -11.59 -2.25
C ASP A 76 12.85 -11.26 -3.08
N ASP A 77 11.86 -10.61 -2.46
CA ASP A 77 10.60 -10.18 -3.05
C ASP A 77 10.23 -8.80 -2.51
N THR A 78 9.15 -8.21 -3.04
CA THR A 78 8.65 -6.92 -2.52
C THR A 78 7.65 -7.15 -1.41
N TYR A 79 7.89 -6.55 -0.25
CA TYR A 79 7.00 -6.64 0.90
C TYR A 79 6.32 -5.30 1.14
N TYR A 80 5.04 -5.35 1.50
CA TYR A 80 4.20 -4.21 1.82
C TYR A 80 3.59 -4.41 3.19
N MET A 81 3.87 -3.50 4.11
CA MET A 81 3.18 -3.42 5.40
C MET A 81 2.29 -2.18 5.40
N LEU A 82 0.97 -2.41 5.46
CA LEU A 82 -0.05 -1.39 5.22
C LEU A 82 -0.92 -1.24 6.46
N ALA A 83 -1.14 0.00 6.88
CA ALA A 83 -2.20 0.38 7.80
C ALA A 83 -3.47 0.68 6.98
N ILE A 84 -4.48 -0.15 7.16
CA ILE A 84 -5.70 -0.18 6.35
C ILE A 84 -6.87 0.20 7.25
N LYS A 85 -7.68 1.15 6.81
CA LYS A 85 -8.98 1.40 7.42
C LYS A 85 -10.00 0.44 6.86
N THR A 86 -10.70 -0.20 7.77
CA THR A 86 -11.75 -1.16 7.45
C THR A 86 -13.00 -0.87 8.27
N GLN A 87 -14.12 -1.46 7.86
CA GLN A 87 -15.39 -1.31 8.55
C GLN A 87 -16.13 -2.64 8.67
N ASP A 88 -16.69 -2.89 9.83
CA ASP A 88 -17.57 -4.01 10.11
C ASP A 88 -18.83 -3.55 10.86
N LEU A 89 -19.56 -4.47 11.48
CA LEU A 89 -20.75 -4.16 12.27
C LEU A 89 -20.43 -3.47 13.61
N THR A 90 -19.20 -3.56 14.10
CA THR A 90 -18.78 -2.99 15.39
C THR A 90 -18.21 -1.58 15.23
N GLY A 91 -17.72 -1.23 14.05
CA GLY A 91 -17.30 0.13 13.72
C GLY A 91 -16.23 0.19 12.64
N THR A 92 -15.48 1.29 12.66
CA THR A 92 -14.30 1.49 11.82
C THR A 92 -13.05 1.06 12.57
N HIS A 93 -12.22 0.26 11.93
CA HIS A 93 -10.98 -0.29 12.49
C HIS A 93 -9.76 0.18 11.72
N CYS A 94 -8.63 0.25 12.40
CA CYS A 94 -7.32 0.43 11.80
C CYS A 94 -6.57 -0.91 11.87
N ASP A 95 -6.62 -1.64 10.77
CA ASP A 95 -5.98 -2.94 10.61
C ASP A 95 -4.56 -2.78 10.06
N VAL A 96 -3.73 -3.80 10.28
CA VAL A 96 -2.38 -3.85 9.71
C VAL A 96 -2.20 -5.15 8.94
N ALA A 97 -1.75 -5.05 7.69
CA ALA A 97 -1.50 -6.20 6.83
C ALA A 97 -0.05 -6.21 6.34
N LEU A 98 0.55 -7.41 6.29
CA LEU A 98 1.82 -7.68 5.62
C LEU A 98 1.57 -8.56 4.41
N VAL A 99 1.85 -8.02 3.22
CA VAL A 99 1.69 -8.70 1.94
C VAL A 99 3.05 -8.82 1.25
N ARG A 100 3.32 -10.00 0.69
CA ARG A 100 4.46 -10.25 -0.20
C ARG A 100 3.96 -10.25 -1.64
N GLU A 101 4.55 -9.42 -2.49
CA GLU A 101 4.41 -9.45 -3.94
C GLU A 101 5.55 -10.30 -4.51
N ILE A 102 5.18 -11.34 -5.28
CA ILE A 102 6.13 -12.31 -5.84
C ILE A 102 6.63 -11.77 -7.18
N SER A 103 7.91 -11.40 -7.22
CA SER A 103 8.56 -10.71 -8.34
C SER A 103 8.60 -11.54 -9.62
N GLU A 104 8.67 -12.87 -9.48
CA GLU A 104 8.71 -13.82 -10.61
C GLU A 104 7.33 -14.10 -11.23
N SER A 105 6.25 -13.68 -10.56
CA SER A 105 4.89 -13.97 -10.96
C SER A 105 4.09 -12.67 -10.95
N ASN A 106 4.34 -11.81 -11.94
CA ASN A 106 3.66 -10.53 -12.20
C ASN A 106 2.28 -10.41 -11.49
N GLY A 107 2.23 -9.67 -10.37
CA GLY A 107 0.98 -9.38 -9.65
C GLY A 107 0.44 -10.51 -8.76
N THR A 108 1.25 -11.52 -8.42
CA THR A 108 0.87 -12.56 -7.46
C THR A 108 1.18 -12.10 -6.05
N TYR A 109 0.13 -11.98 -5.23
CA TYR A 109 0.23 -11.55 -3.84
C TYR A 109 0.07 -12.73 -2.87
N SER A 110 0.80 -12.67 -1.76
CA SER A 110 0.69 -13.62 -0.66
C SER A 110 0.51 -12.85 0.66
N LEU A 111 -0.63 -13.05 1.32
CA LEU A 111 -0.88 -12.48 2.64
C LEU A 111 -0.06 -13.26 3.67
N LYS A 112 0.95 -12.60 4.27
CA LYS A 112 1.82 -13.21 5.29
C LYS A 112 1.26 -13.03 6.69
N TRP A 113 0.67 -11.89 6.97
CA TRP A 113 0.13 -11.58 8.28
C TRP A 113 -0.96 -10.51 8.17
N TYR A 114 -1.96 -10.59 9.04
CA TYR A 114 -3.04 -9.62 9.16
C TYR A 114 -3.40 -9.48 10.64
N ASN A 115 -3.48 -8.24 11.11
CA ASN A 115 -3.95 -7.91 12.44
C ASN A 115 -5.21 -7.07 12.34
N HIS A 116 -6.32 -7.67 12.74
CA HIS A 116 -7.59 -6.98 12.87
C HIS A 116 -7.71 -6.45 14.29
N ASN A 117 -7.63 -5.13 14.45
CA ASN A 117 -7.56 -4.53 15.77
C ASN A 117 -8.96 -4.32 16.35
N ASN A 118 -9.55 -5.40 16.86
CA ASN A 118 -10.80 -5.38 17.61
C ASN A 118 -10.55 -4.71 18.98
N LYS A 119 -10.57 -3.37 19.04
CA LYS A 119 -10.62 -2.67 20.33
C LYS A 119 -12.05 -2.58 20.85
#